data_AF-A0A6L5XZM7-F1
#
_entry.id   AF-A0A6L5XZM7-F1
#
_cell.length_a   1.000
_cell.length_b   1.000
_cell.length_c   1.000
_cell.angle_alpha   90.00
_cell.angle_beta   90.00
_cell.angle_gamma   90.00
#
_symmetry.space_group_name_H-M   'P 1'
#
loop_
_entity.id
_entity.type
_entity.pdbx_description
1 polymer ?
#
loop_
_entity_poly.entity_id
_entity_poly.type
_entity_poly.pdbx_seq_one_letter_code
_entity_poly.pdbx_strand_id
1 'polypeptide(L)'
;MDEIQLIEKLLPQMAEVMNILPGEEFRMKDSDTLLILQRRMEKSDLCMELCAFNELFTEKGGCTLHRIRVAAIAYVKIRLLVEQKQVNFDKKSHRLLFKELKVQYTKIENIIHLSEVNAMMASDYQKEKIELTLEKHKALLDALKIEIDSLESRFERMPVEEDEAESAGTSEKKQPKESVNNSHKLTRSNPLSVITKKIHDAKDKQIIDEQLKEVEKEQSETRCEEIPFYDRSLTFTERFECKDIPAYSILKRRNNYYFGLTRNISKTTYDNEDASLIELTKANEEFLQFMTENLLSEEYELSVFNESEKEALKMYFNFVSGCFKKHIGVTLTVQEYLEFKRYYNKLILRMFELEKKQKEDYYKALILADCYMSYMDGYDLKCVDDEETIIANIVKEKHGNYIDDLNLIMDNHICDEDARADLAELKRKISEFNLPECTEDFPVEKNSEAEVLPLQTMDMYHLTQFAQMPRMYGMPMMPMGVNQGVMQIVIQILNKDREVVDEALYAGSNIGQALYDYQSKSGCIKRLGFRNNGQDIFCKEEKEMV
;
A
#
# COMPACT_ATOMS: atom_id res chain seq x y z
N MET A 1 -10.18 23.53 30.67
CA MET A 1 -11.24 23.19 29.70
C MET A 1 -11.06 23.99 28.42
N ASP A 2 -11.22 25.31 28.47
CA ASP A 2 -10.99 26.23 27.35
C ASP A 2 -9.58 26.10 26.76
N GLU A 3 -8.57 25.91 27.63
CA GLU A 3 -7.16 25.74 27.28
C GLU A 3 -6.93 24.54 26.35
N ILE A 4 -7.57 23.40 26.63
CA ILE A 4 -7.45 22.18 25.82
C ILE A 4 -8.09 22.40 24.44
N GLN A 5 -9.27 23.03 24.39
CA GLN A 5 -9.97 23.35 23.13
C GLN A 5 -9.23 24.40 22.29
N LEU A 6 -8.39 25.24 22.91
CA LEU A 6 -7.49 26.16 22.22
C LEU A 6 -6.27 25.41 21.65
N ILE A 7 -5.65 24.51 22.42
CA ILE A 7 -4.54 23.67 21.91
C ILE A 7 -5.03 22.75 20.78
N GLU A 8 -6.23 22.18 20.89
CA GLU A 8 -6.88 21.31 19.89
C GLU A 8 -6.97 21.99 18.50
N LYS A 9 -7.31 23.28 18.47
CA LYS A 9 -7.33 24.10 17.24
C LYS A 9 -5.95 24.42 16.68
N LEU A 10 -4.90 24.27 17.48
CA LEU A 10 -3.52 24.56 17.13
C LEU A 10 -2.72 23.31 16.72
N LEU A 11 -3.19 22.11 17.08
CA LEU A 11 -2.60 20.83 16.65
C LEU A 11 -2.28 20.75 15.14
N PRO A 12 -3.12 21.25 14.20
CA PRO A 12 -2.79 21.21 12.77
C PRO A 12 -1.56 22.05 12.40
N GLN A 13 -1.36 23.21 13.04
CA GLN A 13 -0.15 24.03 12.84
C GLN A 13 1.07 23.37 13.51
N MET A 14 0.88 22.75 14.68
CA MET A 14 1.95 22.04 15.39
C MET A 14 2.44 20.81 14.61
N ALA A 15 1.57 20.15 13.84
CA ALA A 15 1.90 18.99 13.01
C ALA A 15 2.97 19.29 11.94
N GLU A 16 3.09 20.54 11.49
CA GLU A 16 4.10 20.96 10.51
C GLU A 16 5.54 20.72 10.99
N VAL A 17 5.77 20.55 12.31
CA VAL A 17 7.08 20.17 12.88
C VAL A 17 7.66 18.90 12.27
N MET A 18 6.80 17.98 11.82
CA MET A 18 7.22 16.72 11.19
C MET A 18 7.86 16.95 9.81
N ASN A 19 7.54 18.06 9.14
CA ASN A 19 7.94 18.33 7.75
C ASN A 19 9.28 19.09 7.65
N ILE A 20 9.56 19.99 8.61
CA ILE A 20 10.78 20.82 8.69
C ILE A 20 12.06 20.00 8.50
N LEU A 21 13.06 20.52 7.78
CA LEU A 21 14.42 19.96 7.72
C LEU A 21 15.40 20.67 8.67
N PRO A 22 16.50 20.02 9.10
CA PRO A 22 17.54 20.67 9.90
C PRO A 22 18.04 21.96 9.21
N GLY A 23 17.97 23.08 9.93
CA GLY A 23 18.33 24.41 9.40
C GLY A 23 17.19 25.20 8.73
N GLU A 24 16.02 24.62 8.51
CA GLU A 24 14.80 25.39 8.14
C GLU A 24 14.16 26.02 9.39
N GLU A 25 13.53 27.20 9.27
CA GLU A 25 12.83 27.85 10.38
C GLU A 25 11.40 27.33 10.54
N PHE A 26 10.99 26.99 11.78
CA PHE A 26 9.57 26.82 12.08
C PHE A 26 8.85 28.16 12.21
N ARG A 27 7.66 28.27 11.63
CA ARG A 27 6.85 29.50 11.67
C ARG A 27 5.38 29.17 11.86
N MET A 28 4.90 29.35 13.10
CA MET A 28 3.50 29.17 13.49
C MET A 28 2.84 30.52 13.79
N LYS A 29 1.63 30.75 13.29
CA LYS A 29 0.92 32.04 13.40
C LYS A 29 0.53 32.34 14.84
N ASP A 30 0.14 31.32 15.57
CA ASP A 30 -0.35 31.39 16.95
C ASP A 30 0.70 30.92 17.99
N SER A 31 1.99 31.11 17.68
CA SER A 31 3.11 30.73 18.56
C SER A 31 3.08 31.46 19.92
N ASP A 32 2.77 32.76 19.92
CA ASP A 32 2.52 33.52 21.16
C ASP A 32 1.33 32.96 21.97
N THR A 33 0.30 32.43 21.29
CA THR A 33 -0.85 31.80 21.94
C THR A 33 -0.44 30.53 22.69
N LEU A 34 0.40 29.67 22.10
CA LEU A 34 0.97 28.50 22.80
C LEU A 34 1.84 28.91 23.99
N LEU A 35 2.65 29.97 23.88
CA LEU A 35 3.47 30.49 24.97
C LEU A 35 2.63 31.06 26.12
N ILE A 36 1.51 31.72 25.81
CA ILE A 36 0.56 32.25 26.81
C ILE A 36 -0.21 31.10 27.49
N LEU A 37 -0.66 30.09 26.75
CA LEU A 37 -1.34 28.91 27.30
C LEU A 37 -0.41 28.13 28.24
N GLN A 38 0.81 27.82 27.78
CA GLN A 38 1.84 27.12 28.56
C GLN A 38 2.20 27.84 29.87
N ARG A 39 2.14 29.18 29.91
CA ARG A 39 2.35 29.98 31.14
C ARG A 39 1.14 30.08 32.06
N ARG A 40 -0.07 29.81 31.56
CA ARG A 40 -1.33 29.85 32.33
C ARG A 40 -1.74 28.50 32.90
N MET A 41 -1.23 27.40 32.35
CA MET A 41 -1.52 26.05 32.82
C MET A 41 -0.78 25.70 34.12
N GLU A 42 -1.43 24.88 34.95
CA GLU A 42 -0.78 24.24 36.10
C GLU A 42 0.32 23.26 35.64
N LYS A 43 1.29 23.00 36.53
CA LYS A 43 2.44 22.15 36.22
C LYS A 43 2.01 20.67 36.09
N SER A 44 1.82 20.27 34.85
CA SER A 44 1.19 19.04 34.37
C SER A 44 2.00 18.46 33.20
N ASP A 45 1.76 17.20 32.83
CA ASP A 45 2.51 16.58 31.71
C ASP A 45 2.27 17.34 30.41
N LEU A 46 1.03 17.76 30.13
CA LEU A 46 0.70 18.59 28.97
C LEU A 46 1.46 19.93 28.98
N CYS A 47 1.63 20.56 30.15
CA CYS A 47 2.43 21.78 30.31
C CYS A 47 3.93 21.53 30.11
N MET A 48 4.46 20.40 30.59
CA MET A 48 5.87 20.01 30.41
C MET A 48 6.19 19.74 28.94
N GLU A 49 5.35 18.97 28.23
CA GLU A 49 5.55 18.71 26.80
C GLU A 49 5.34 19.98 25.96
N LEU A 50 4.38 20.86 26.33
CA LEU A 50 4.27 22.19 25.71
C LEU A 50 5.52 23.07 25.92
N CYS A 51 6.24 22.92 27.03
CA CYS A 51 7.55 23.59 27.21
C CYS A 51 8.58 23.02 26.22
N ALA A 52 8.69 21.69 26.13
CA ALA A 52 9.62 21.01 25.21
C ALA A 52 9.33 21.33 23.73
N PHE A 53 8.06 21.51 23.36
CA PHE A 53 7.67 22.00 22.03
C PHE A 53 8.01 23.50 21.85
N ASN A 54 7.65 24.36 22.80
CA ASN A 54 7.86 25.81 22.71
C ASN A 54 9.35 26.21 22.68
N GLU A 55 10.26 25.38 23.20
CA GLU A 55 11.71 25.61 23.08
C GLU A 55 12.19 25.68 21.61
N LEU A 56 11.46 25.10 20.67
CA LEU A 56 11.77 25.15 19.24
C LEU A 56 11.61 26.56 18.64
N PHE A 57 10.80 27.44 19.24
CA PHE A 57 10.70 28.86 18.84
C PHE A 57 11.88 29.74 19.29
N THR A 58 12.87 29.18 20.02
CA THR A 58 13.99 29.97 20.58
C THR A 58 15.19 30.13 19.65
N GLU A 59 15.31 29.29 18.61
CA GLU A 59 16.44 29.30 17.66
C GLU A 59 16.19 30.28 16.50
N LYS A 60 16.99 31.35 16.42
CA LYS A 60 16.84 32.45 15.44
C LYS A 60 17.63 32.25 14.13
N GLY A 61 17.79 31.01 13.69
CA GLY A 61 18.68 30.67 12.57
C GLY A 61 18.44 29.29 11.98
N GLY A 62 17.17 28.86 11.93
CA GLY A 62 16.78 27.49 11.60
C GLY A 62 16.82 26.55 12.79
N CYS A 63 15.99 25.51 12.75
CA CYS A 63 15.84 24.55 13.85
C CYS A 63 16.91 23.46 13.78
N THR A 64 17.58 23.18 14.90
CA THR A 64 18.58 22.10 14.99
C THR A 64 17.91 20.73 15.02
N LEU A 65 18.60 19.70 14.51
CA LEU A 65 18.12 18.32 14.46
C LEU A 65 17.62 17.81 15.83
N HIS A 66 18.32 18.16 16.90
CA HIS A 66 17.93 17.83 18.28
C HIS A 66 16.60 18.48 18.67
N ARG A 67 16.37 19.76 18.33
CA ARG A 67 15.11 20.46 18.62
C ARG A 67 13.94 19.90 17.84
N ILE A 68 14.08 19.71 16.52
CA ILE A 68 13.04 19.10 15.67
C ILE A 68 12.60 17.76 16.28
N ARG A 69 13.56 16.92 16.67
CA ARG A 69 13.31 15.61 17.28
C ARG A 69 12.55 15.70 18.61
N VAL A 70 12.97 16.57 19.53
CA VAL A 70 12.30 16.75 20.84
C VAL A 70 10.88 17.28 20.65
N ALA A 71 10.69 18.29 19.80
CA ALA A 71 9.38 18.87 19.53
C ALA A 71 8.44 17.91 18.79
N ALA A 72 8.94 17.05 17.89
CA ALA A 72 8.14 16.01 17.24
C ALA A 72 7.58 14.99 18.24
N ILE A 73 8.39 14.54 19.20
CA ILE A 73 7.94 13.62 20.27
C ILE A 73 6.96 14.32 21.22
N ALA A 74 7.27 15.56 21.61
CA ALA A 74 6.37 16.39 22.41
C ALA A 74 5.01 16.59 21.71
N TYR A 75 5.00 16.85 20.39
CA TYR A 75 3.78 16.98 19.60
C TYR A 75 2.91 15.71 19.66
N VAL A 76 3.48 14.51 19.48
CA VAL A 76 2.73 13.25 19.57
C VAL A 76 2.07 13.08 20.95
N LYS A 77 2.78 13.43 22.02
CA LYS A 77 2.27 13.40 23.40
C LYS A 77 1.19 14.44 23.67
N ILE A 78 1.41 15.69 23.26
CA ILE A 78 0.46 16.80 23.35
C ILE A 78 -0.83 16.43 22.64
N ARG A 79 -0.74 15.93 21.40
CA ARG A 79 -1.88 15.53 20.58
C ARG A 79 -2.73 14.48 21.32
N LEU A 80 -2.11 13.44 21.85
CA LEU A 80 -2.81 12.35 22.54
C LEU A 80 -3.47 12.82 23.85
N LEU A 81 -2.79 13.65 24.65
CA LEU A 81 -3.39 14.25 25.87
C LEU A 81 -4.61 15.11 25.52
N VAL A 82 -4.50 15.94 24.48
CA VAL A 82 -5.58 16.83 24.02
C VAL A 82 -6.76 16.05 23.43
N GLU A 83 -6.50 15.04 22.60
CA GLU A 83 -7.51 14.12 22.03
C GLU A 83 -8.29 13.37 23.14
N GLN A 84 -7.59 12.91 24.19
CA GLN A 84 -8.22 12.29 25.37
C GLN A 84 -8.82 13.32 26.36
N LYS A 85 -8.63 14.63 26.11
CA LYS A 85 -9.05 15.75 26.98
C LYS A 85 -8.47 15.68 28.40
N GLN A 86 -7.24 15.17 28.50
CA GLN A 86 -6.45 15.02 29.73
C GLN A 86 -5.30 16.04 29.78
N VAL A 87 -4.76 16.27 30.98
CA VAL A 87 -3.58 17.12 31.24
C VAL A 87 -2.37 16.35 31.77
N ASN A 88 -2.59 15.13 32.30
CA ASN A 88 -1.55 14.23 32.81
C ASN A 88 -1.83 12.81 32.31
N PHE A 89 -0.78 11.98 32.18
CA PHE A 89 -0.91 10.59 31.74
C PHE A 89 -1.33 9.65 32.88
N ASP A 90 -2.54 9.10 32.81
CA ASP A 90 -2.99 7.95 33.61
C ASP A 90 -2.47 6.60 33.06
N LYS A 91 -2.81 5.47 33.71
CA LYS A 91 -2.42 4.12 33.23
C LYS A 91 -2.90 3.82 31.79
N LYS A 92 -4.06 4.35 31.38
CA LYS A 92 -4.74 4.02 30.11
C LYS A 92 -4.15 4.82 28.95
N SER A 93 -3.98 6.13 29.15
CA SER A 93 -3.32 7.05 28.22
C SER A 93 -1.83 6.70 28.03
N HIS A 94 -1.11 6.19 29.04
CA HIS A 94 0.20 5.58 28.83
C HIS A 94 0.14 4.38 27.85
N ARG A 95 -0.82 3.44 28.01
CA ARG A 95 -1.02 2.32 27.05
C ARG A 95 -1.38 2.83 25.64
N LEU A 96 -2.18 3.89 25.53
CA LEU A 96 -2.50 4.52 24.24
C LEU A 96 -1.26 5.19 23.61
N LEU A 97 -0.46 5.91 24.39
CA LEU A 97 0.79 6.55 23.95
C LEU A 97 1.77 5.51 23.40
N PHE A 98 1.92 4.38 24.08
CA PHE A 98 2.74 3.27 23.60
C PHE A 98 2.26 2.69 22.25
N LYS A 99 0.94 2.53 22.06
CA LYS A 99 0.37 2.12 20.76
C LYS A 99 0.62 3.18 19.67
N GLU A 100 0.41 4.46 19.96
CA GLU A 100 0.64 5.54 18.98
C GLU A 100 2.12 5.74 18.64
N LEU A 101 3.04 5.62 19.62
CA LEU A 101 4.48 5.68 19.36
C LEU A 101 4.95 4.53 18.45
N LYS A 102 4.44 3.30 18.65
CA LYS A 102 4.71 2.19 17.72
C LYS A 102 4.13 2.45 16.32
N VAL A 103 2.94 3.06 16.22
CA VAL A 103 2.35 3.50 14.93
C VAL A 103 3.20 4.59 14.24
N GLN A 104 3.76 5.55 14.98
CA GLN A 104 4.63 6.58 14.42
C GLN A 104 6.01 6.04 14.01
N TYR A 105 6.57 5.11 14.80
CA TYR A 105 7.80 4.38 14.45
C TYR A 105 7.69 3.72 13.07
N THR A 106 6.66 2.90 12.85
CA THR A 106 6.45 2.22 11.55
C THR A 106 6.15 3.21 10.41
N LYS A 107 5.48 4.34 10.66
CA LYS A 107 5.30 5.40 9.64
C LYS A 107 6.64 5.99 9.21
N ILE A 108 7.53 6.28 10.16
CA ILE A 108 8.84 6.90 9.90
C ILE A 108 9.81 5.89 9.25
N GLU A 109 9.78 4.63 9.65
CA GLU A 109 10.49 3.51 9.01
C GLU A 109 10.14 3.39 7.51
N ASN A 110 8.84 3.42 7.18
CA ASN A 110 8.38 3.44 5.78
C ASN A 110 8.83 4.70 5.02
N ILE A 111 8.84 5.87 5.66
CA ILE A 111 9.33 7.12 5.06
C ILE A 111 10.83 7.04 4.76
N ILE A 112 11.64 6.49 5.68
CA ILE A 112 13.09 6.27 5.47
C ILE A 112 13.30 5.38 4.24
N HIS A 113 12.64 4.23 4.17
CA HIS A 113 12.77 3.31 3.04
C HIS A 113 12.40 3.98 1.70
N LEU A 114 11.28 4.72 1.64
CA LEU A 114 10.86 5.45 0.44
C LEU A 114 11.85 6.57 0.06
N SER A 115 12.42 7.28 1.04
CA SER A 115 13.43 8.31 0.82
C SER A 115 14.75 7.74 0.32
N GLU A 116 15.22 6.59 0.83
CA GLU A 116 16.43 5.92 0.31
C GLU A 116 16.23 5.43 -1.14
N VAL A 117 15.07 4.85 -1.45
CA VAL A 117 14.71 4.45 -2.82
C VAL A 117 14.63 5.65 -3.77
N ASN A 118 14.19 6.82 -3.30
CA ASN A 118 14.16 8.04 -4.10
C ASN A 118 15.55 8.68 -4.26
N ALA A 119 16.44 8.58 -3.27
CA ALA A 119 17.81 9.09 -3.34
C ALA A 119 18.64 8.47 -4.47
N MET A 120 18.36 7.20 -4.82
CA MET A 120 19.02 6.49 -5.93
C MET A 120 18.66 7.03 -7.33
N MET A 121 17.59 7.83 -7.45
CA MET A 121 17.04 8.32 -8.72
C MET A 121 17.03 9.85 -8.82
N ALA A 122 17.54 10.55 -7.80
CA ALA A 122 17.49 11.99 -7.66
C ALA A 122 18.68 12.68 -8.36
N SER A 123 18.49 13.91 -8.83
CA SER A 123 19.62 14.79 -9.22
C SER A 123 20.34 15.31 -7.97
N ASP A 124 21.61 15.72 -8.09
CA ASP A 124 22.48 16.04 -6.93
C ASP A 124 21.84 17.02 -5.92
N TYR A 125 21.20 18.08 -6.43
CA TYR A 125 20.47 19.06 -5.61
C TYR A 125 19.24 18.49 -4.89
N GLN A 126 18.53 17.54 -5.52
CA GLN A 126 17.44 16.81 -4.86
C GLN A 126 17.98 15.81 -3.84
N LYS A 127 19.14 15.19 -4.12
CA LYS A 127 19.80 14.21 -3.26
C LYS A 127 20.23 14.82 -1.93
N GLU A 128 20.83 16.00 -1.93
CA GLU A 128 21.17 16.75 -0.71
C GLU A 128 19.95 16.96 0.21
N LYS A 129 18.81 17.40 -0.35
CA LYS A 129 17.56 17.57 0.43
C LYS A 129 17.00 16.23 0.93
N ILE A 130 17.15 15.14 0.17
CA ILE A 130 16.73 13.79 0.59
C ILE A 130 17.64 13.24 1.69
N GLU A 131 18.96 13.49 1.64
CA GLU A 131 19.92 13.07 2.67
C GLU A 131 19.65 13.77 4.01
N LEU A 132 19.41 15.09 4.02
CA LEU A 132 18.93 15.83 5.22
C LEU A 132 17.57 15.31 5.73
N THR A 133 16.70 14.87 4.82
CA THR A 133 15.41 14.26 5.18
C THR A 133 15.60 12.89 5.82
N LEU A 134 16.58 12.10 5.36
CA LEU A 134 16.92 10.79 5.92
C LEU A 134 17.58 10.90 7.30
N GLU A 135 18.53 11.82 7.48
CA GLU A 135 19.17 12.08 8.77
C GLU A 135 18.12 12.45 9.84
N LYS A 136 17.20 13.36 9.50
CA LYS A 136 16.06 13.72 10.37
C LYS A 136 15.26 12.50 10.82
N HIS A 137 14.78 11.70 9.86
CA HIS A 137 13.87 10.60 10.17
C HIS A 137 14.56 9.46 10.93
N LYS A 138 15.83 9.15 10.63
CA LYS A 138 16.62 8.17 11.40
C LYS A 138 16.81 8.62 12.85
N ALA A 139 17.26 9.85 13.06
CA ALA A 139 17.43 10.40 14.41
C ALA A 139 16.11 10.50 15.21
N LEU A 140 14.96 10.66 14.53
CA LEU A 140 13.64 10.63 15.15
C LEU A 140 13.19 9.20 15.53
N LEU A 141 13.45 8.22 14.65
CA LEU A 141 13.18 6.80 14.90
C LEU A 141 13.94 6.30 16.14
N ASP A 142 15.21 6.67 16.28
CA ASP A 142 16.03 6.33 17.47
C ASP A 142 15.41 6.87 18.78
N ALA A 143 14.91 8.11 18.78
CA ALA A 143 14.33 8.70 19.98
C ALA A 143 12.90 8.22 20.28
N LEU A 144 12.13 7.85 19.25
CA LEU A 144 10.88 7.12 19.44
C LEU A 144 11.12 5.76 20.08
N LYS A 145 12.16 5.03 19.66
CA LYS A 145 12.57 3.76 20.28
C LYS A 145 12.91 3.93 21.77
N ILE A 146 13.75 4.92 22.11
CA ILE A 146 14.10 5.22 23.51
C ILE A 146 12.84 5.49 24.36
N GLU A 147 11.84 6.20 23.84
CA GLU A 147 10.60 6.48 24.57
C GLU A 147 9.68 5.25 24.65
N ILE A 148 9.66 4.38 23.63
CA ILE A 148 8.96 3.09 23.66
C ILE A 148 9.58 2.17 24.73
N ASP A 149 10.90 1.99 24.73
CA ASP A 149 11.64 1.18 25.71
C ASP A 149 11.45 1.71 27.16
N SER A 150 11.43 3.05 27.30
CA SER A 150 11.14 3.78 28.55
C SER A 150 9.72 3.51 29.07
N LEU A 151 8.74 3.35 28.18
CA LEU A 151 7.35 3.00 28.55
C LEU A 151 7.19 1.51 28.83
N GLU A 152 7.81 0.63 28.02
CA GLU A 152 7.77 -0.83 28.17
C GLU A 152 8.31 -1.23 29.56
N SER A 153 9.47 -0.69 29.95
CA SER A 153 10.07 -0.90 31.28
C SER A 153 9.29 -0.26 32.46
N ARG A 154 8.29 0.60 32.20
CA ARG A 154 7.31 1.05 33.21
C ARG A 154 6.13 0.11 33.32
N PHE A 155 5.68 -0.51 32.21
CA PHE A 155 4.63 -1.51 32.24
C PHE A 155 5.09 -2.81 32.92
N GLU A 156 6.30 -3.29 32.65
CA GLU A 156 6.91 -4.45 33.33
C GLU A 156 6.96 -4.32 34.86
N ARG A 157 6.92 -3.09 35.39
CA ARG A 157 7.02 -2.78 36.82
C ARG A 157 5.66 -2.55 37.50
N MET A 158 4.56 -2.70 36.76
CA MET A 158 3.21 -2.69 37.32
C MET A 158 2.62 -4.10 37.26
N PRO A 159 1.95 -4.58 38.33
CA PRO A 159 1.26 -5.86 38.28
C PRO A 159 0.15 -5.81 37.22
N VAL A 160 -0.02 -6.90 36.48
CA VAL A 160 -1.11 -7.07 35.53
C VAL A 160 -2.41 -7.26 36.30
N GLU A 161 -3.30 -6.27 36.21
CA GLU A 161 -4.72 -6.46 36.49
C GLU A 161 -5.33 -7.15 35.26
N GLU A 162 -5.97 -8.31 35.47
CA GLU A 162 -6.46 -9.21 34.42
C GLU A 162 -7.71 -8.63 33.74
N ASP A 163 -7.55 -8.13 32.50
CA ASP A 163 -8.65 -7.73 31.61
C ASP A 163 -8.17 -7.74 30.14
N GLU A 164 -7.69 -8.90 29.68
CA GLU A 164 -7.42 -9.23 28.27
C GLU A 164 -7.35 -10.76 28.13
N ALA A 165 -8.52 -11.41 28.23
CA ALA A 165 -8.68 -12.84 27.92
C ALA A 165 -9.03 -13.01 26.43
N GLU A 166 -8.46 -14.05 25.81
CA GLU A 166 -8.58 -14.39 24.38
C GLU A 166 -7.90 -13.38 23.42
N SER A 167 -6.99 -13.76 22.51
CA SER A 167 -6.51 -15.11 22.16
C SER A 167 -5.01 -15.11 21.79
N ALA A 168 -4.23 -15.98 22.45
CA ALA A 168 -2.80 -16.16 22.19
C ALA A 168 -2.30 -17.57 22.58
N GLY A 169 -2.88 -18.60 21.95
CA GLY A 169 -2.23 -19.92 21.90
C GLY A 169 -1.11 -19.89 20.84
N THR A 170 0.05 -20.54 21.00
CA THR A 170 0.49 -21.40 22.11
C THR A 170 2.02 -21.31 22.26
N SER A 171 2.52 -21.00 23.46
CA SER A 171 3.97 -20.98 23.75
C SER A 171 4.44 -22.30 24.34
N GLU A 172 5.57 -22.82 23.84
CA GLU A 172 6.16 -24.09 24.31
C GLU A 172 6.66 -24.01 25.76
N LYS A 173 6.42 -25.07 26.56
CA LYS A 173 7.02 -25.22 27.90
C LYS A 173 8.34 -26.01 27.81
N LYS A 174 9.46 -25.33 28.07
CA LYS A 174 10.77 -25.94 28.37
C LYS A 174 11.03 -25.99 29.88
N GLN A 175 12.08 -26.75 30.25
CA GLN A 175 12.73 -26.89 31.57
C GLN A 175 12.25 -28.04 32.50
N PRO A 176 13.11 -28.57 33.41
CA PRO A 176 14.43 -29.16 33.11
C PRO A 176 14.78 -30.43 33.95
N LYS A 177 16.01 -30.99 33.75
CA LYS A 177 16.96 -31.63 34.73
C LYS A 177 17.49 -33.06 34.42
N GLU A 178 18.82 -33.15 34.28
CA GLU A 178 19.78 -33.98 35.07
C GLU A 178 19.36 -35.41 35.55
N SER A 179 20.18 -36.49 35.50
CA SER A 179 21.66 -36.63 35.46
C SER A 179 22.14 -38.12 35.43
N VAL A 180 23.47 -38.35 35.50
CA VAL A 180 24.23 -39.56 35.97
C VAL A 180 24.69 -40.65 34.96
N ASN A 181 26.00 -40.57 34.63
CA ASN A 181 27.06 -41.59 34.46
C ASN A 181 26.77 -43.12 34.41
N ASN A 182 27.50 -43.87 33.54
CA ASN A 182 28.63 -44.71 33.99
C ASN A 182 29.55 -45.38 32.91
N SER A 183 30.85 -45.05 32.98
CA SER A 183 32.08 -45.88 32.87
C SER A 183 32.37 -46.93 31.74
N HIS A 184 33.56 -46.77 31.11
CA HIS A 184 34.55 -47.81 30.68
C HIS A 184 34.22 -48.75 29.46
N LYS A 185 35.19 -49.34 28.70
CA LYS A 185 36.68 -49.46 28.81
C LYS A 185 37.40 -49.76 27.46
N LEU A 186 38.56 -49.09 27.23
CA LEU A 186 39.81 -49.46 26.51
C LEU A 186 39.90 -50.18 25.11
N THR A 187 40.65 -49.51 24.21
CA THR A 187 41.69 -50.01 23.25
C THR A 187 41.40 -50.95 22.06
N ARG A 188 41.73 -50.47 20.84
CA ARG A 188 42.90 -50.92 20.03
C ARG A 188 43.24 -49.90 18.91
N SER A 189 44.35 -50.08 18.19
CA SER A 189 45.01 -49.07 17.33
C SER A 189 45.09 -49.44 15.83
N ASN A 190 45.37 -48.41 15.00
CA ASN A 190 45.69 -48.42 13.55
C ASN A 190 44.52 -48.73 12.58
N PRO A 191 44.53 -48.26 11.30
CA PRO A 191 45.32 -47.17 10.70
C PRO A 191 44.44 -46.19 9.85
N LEU A 192 43.40 -45.58 10.42
CA LEU A 192 42.39 -44.78 9.67
C LEU A 192 42.50 -43.25 9.82
N SER A 193 43.55 -42.73 10.45
CA SER A 193 43.68 -41.31 10.84
C SER A 193 43.64 -40.28 9.71
N VAL A 194 43.87 -40.69 8.46
CA VAL A 194 43.77 -39.81 7.28
C VAL A 194 42.32 -39.67 6.77
N ILE A 195 41.50 -40.72 6.94
CA ILE A 195 40.08 -40.72 6.55
C ILE A 195 39.24 -40.07 7.63
N THR A 196 39.53 -40.35 8.92
CA THR A 196 38.81 -39.70 10.03
C THR A 196 39.05 -38.20 10.07
N LYS A 197 40.24 -37.71 9.69
CA LYS A 197 40.48 -36.27 9.54
C LYS A 197 39.57 -35.67 8.46
N LYS A 198 39.61 -36.17 7.21
CA LYS A 198 38.74 -35.65 6.15
C LYS A 198 37.25 -35.69 6.47
N ILE A 199 36.78 -36.63 7.29
CA ILE A 199 35.38 -36.70 7.74
C ILE A 199 35.11 -35.69 8.88
N HIS A 200 36.08 -35.41 9.76
CA HIS A 200 35.98 -34.32 10.73
C HIS A 200 36.05 -32.97 10.01
N ASP A 201 37.09 -32.71 9.22
CA ASP A 201 37.29 -31.49 8.42
C ASP A 201 36.03 -31.15 7.57
N ALA A 202 35.37 -32.15 6.97
CA ALA A 202 34.14 -31.97 6.22
C ALA A 202 32.92 -31.64 7.10
N LYS A 203 32.78 -32.28 8.28
CA LYS A 203 31.70 -31.97 9.24
C LYS A 203 31.91 -30.63 9.92
N ASP A 204 33.14 -30.31 10.30
CA ASP A 204 33.50 -29.06 10.95
C ASP A 204 33.34 -27.91 9.96
N LYS A 205 33.72 -28.09 8.68
CA LYS A 205 33.34 -27.13 7.61
C LYS A 205 31.83 -27.04 7.45
N GLN A 206 31.09 -28.15 7.44
CA GLN A 206 29.63 -28.11 7.31
C GLN A 206 28.96 -27.35 8.47
N ILE A 207 29.45 -27.52 9.71
CA ILE A 207 28.98 -26.78 10.89
C ILE A 207 29.36 -25.30 10.82
N ILE A 208 30.57 -24.97 10.34
CA ILE A 208 31.00 -23.57 10.15
C ILE A 208 30.21 -22.90 9.03
N ASP A 209 29.98 -23.59 7.91
CA ASP A 209 29.13 -23.14 6.82
C ASP A 209 27.69 -22.92 7.34
N GLU A 210 27.11 -23.87 8.09
CA GLU A 210 25.79 -23.74 8.71
C GLU A 210 25.71 -22.55 9.70
N GLN A 211 26.76 -22.29 10.49
CA GLN A 211 26.82 -21.13 11.39
C GLN A 211 26.98 -19.79 10.65
N LEU A 212 27.76 -19.74 9.56
CA LEU A 212 27.83 -18.57 8.68
C LEU A 212 26.47 -18.31 8.02
N LYS A 213 25.79 -19.37 7.55
CA LYS A 213 24.42 -19.31 7.04
C LYS A 213 23.40 -18.82 8.05
N GLU A 214 23.59 -19.03 9.35
CA GLU A 214 22.70 -18.46 10.37
C GLU A 214 22.99 -16.97 10.64
N VAL A 215 24.26 -16.56 10.68
CA VAL A 215 24.66 -15.15 10.88
C VAL A 215 24.34 -14.27 9.67
N GLU A 216 24.42 -14.79 8.43
CA GLU A 216 24.14 -14.01 7.22
C GLU A 216 22.64 -13.80 6.97
N LYS A 217 21.75 -14.69 7.48
CA LYS A 217 20.29 -14.44 7.50
C LYS A 217 19.92 -13.18 8.28
N GLU A 218 20.62 -12.89 9.37
CA GLU A 218 20.37 -11.71 10.20
C GLU A 218 20.74 -10.39 9.50
N GLN A 219 21.39 -10.44 8.33
CA GLN A 219 21.89 -9.27 7.59
C GLN A 219 21.16 -8.99 6.26
N SER A 220 20.16 -9.79 5.86
CA SER A 220 19.51 -9.59 4.55
C SER A 220 18.56 -8.37 4.57
N GLU A 221 18.98 -7.27 3.93
CA GLU A 221 18.10 -6.10 3.66
C GLU A 221 16.82 -6.47 2.90
N THR A 222 16.86 -7.56 2.11
CA THR A 222 15.71 -8.10 1.39
C THR A 222 15.03 -9.18 2.23
N ARG A 223 13.69 -9.27 2.17
CA ARG A 223 12.89 -10.23 2.96
C ARG A 223 13.03 -11.70 2.52
N CYS A 224 14.08 -12.03 1.78
CA CYS A 224 14.28 -13.34 1.15
C CYS A 224 15.22 -14.25 1.97
N GLU A 225 15.94 -13.72 2.97
CA GLU A 225 17.06 -14.37 3.67
C GLU A 225 18.05 -14.96 2.65
N GLU A 226 18.73 -14.03 1.95
CA GLU A 226 19.80 -14.29 0.96
C GLU A 226 21.03 -14.93 1.61
N ILE A 227 21.48 -16.07 1.08
CA ILE A 227 22.65 -16.80 1.57
C ILE A 227 23.61 -17.12 0.42
N PRO A 228 24.91 -16.75 0.48
CA PRO A 228 25.89 -17.16 -0.53
C PRO A 228 26.03 -18.69 -0.64
N PHE A 229 26.11 -19.21 -1.86
CA PHE A 229 26.39 -20.61 -2.10
C PHE A 229 27.92 -20.82 -2.17
N TYR A 230 28.51 -21.53 -1.20
CA TYR A 230 29.97 -21.70 -1.09
C TYR A 230 30.55 -22.89 -1.89
N ASP A 231 29.72 -23.78 -2.43
CA ASP A 231 30.17 -24.91 -3.24
C ASP A 231 30.47 -24.46 -4.68
N ARG A 232 31.49 -25.06 -5.31
CA ARG A 232 31.96 -24.65 -6.66
C ARG A 232 30.95 -24.88 -7.78
N SER A 233 29.95 -25.73 -7.59
CA SER A 233 28.90 -25.94 -8.59
C SER A 233 27.61 -26.47 -7.97
N LEU A 234 26.47 -26.03 -8.53
CA LEU A 234 25.13 -26.49 -8.14
C LEU A 234 24.56 -27.37 -9.24
N THR A 235 24.15 -28.60 -8.90
CA THR A 235 23.28 -29.41 -9.76
C THR A 235 21.83 -29.10 -9.47
N PHE A 236 21.11 -28.54 -10.46
CA PHE A 236 19.72 -28.11 -10.34
C PHE A 236 18.76 -29.03 -11.11
N THR A 237 17.48 -29.03 -10.76
CA THR A 237 16.43 -29.82 -11.42
C THR A 237 15.65 -29.00 -12.45
N GLU A 238 15.37 -27.73 -12.14
CA GLU A 238 14.63 -26.80 -13.00
C GLU A 238 15.36 -25.45 -13.08
N ARG A 239 15.15 -24.73 -14.19
CA ARG A 239 15.60 -23.35 -14.41
C ARG A 239 14.40 -22.52 -14.85
N PHE A 240 14.32 -21.31 -14.32
CA PHE A 240 13.37 -20.28 -14.70
C PHE A 240 14.16 -18.99 -15.01
N GLU A 241 13.78 -18.27 -16.05
CA GLU A 241 14.44 -17.01 -16.42
C GLU A 241 13.82 -15.86 -15.61
N CYS A 242 14.64 -14.92 -15.13
CA CYS A 242 14.14 -13.82 -14.30
C CYS A 242 13.58 -12.71 -15.21
N LYS A 243 12.26 -12.50 -15.19
CA LYS A 243 11.55 -11.53 -16.05
C LYS A 243 12.18 -10.14 -15.97
N ASP A 244 12.35 -9.64 -14.76
CA ASP A 244 12.79 -8.27 -14.48
C ASP A 244 14.31 -8.10 -14.44
N ILE A 245 15.07 -9.20 -14.54
CA ILE A 245 16.54 -9.22 -14.42
C ILE A 245 17.15 -10.28 -15.38
N PRO A 246 17.04 -10.14 -16.72
CA PRO A 246 17.31 -11.25 -17.66
C PRO A 246 18.75 -11.80 -17.66
N ALA A 247 19.71 -11.02 -17.15
CA ALA A 247 21.09 -11.47 -16.94
C ALA A 247 21.23 -12.57 -15.85
N TYR A 248 20.18 -12.83 -15.08
CA TYR A 248 20.10 -13.81 -13.99
C TYR A 248 18.95 -14.80 -14.22
N SER A 249 19.04 -15.99 -13.61
CA SER A 249 18.00 -17.01 -13.61
C SER A 249 17.78 -17.53 -12.19
N ILE A 250 16.58 -18.06 -11.94
CA ILE A 250 16.27 -18.83 -10.73
C ILE A 250 16.42 -20.33 -11.06
N LEU A 251 17.05 -21.06 -10.14
CA LEU A 251 17.30 -22.50 -10.24
C LEU A 251 16.62 -23.20 -9.06
N LYS A 252 15.84 -24.25 -9.32
CA LYS A 252 15.24 -25.09 -8.28
C LYS A 252 16.11 -26.33 -8.07
N ARG A 253 16.33 -26.73 -6.81
CA ARG A 253 16.93 -28.01 -6.44
C ARG A 253 16.17 -28.59 -5.26
N ARG A 254 15.31 -29.58 -5.52
CA ARG A 254 14.30 -30.05 -4.56
C ARG A 254 13.37 -28.91 -4.17
N ASN A 255 13.43 -28.45 -2.91
CA ASN A 255 12.59 -27.39 -2.36
C ASN A 255 13.35 -26.07 -2.17
N ASN A 256 14.63 -26.01 -2.55
CA ASN A 256 15.47 -24.83 -2.40
C ASN A 256 15.59 -24.08 -3.73
N TYR A 257 15.50 -22.76 -3.68
CA TYR A 257 15.69 -21.86 -4.82
C TYR A 257 17.04 -21.16 -4.75
N TYR A 258 17.66 -20.94 -5.90
CA TYR A 258 18.93 -20.24 -6.03
C TYR A 258 18.85 -19.22 -7.15
N PHE A 259 19.43 -18.04 -6.95
CA PHE A 259 19.50 -16.95 -7.90
C PHE A 259 20.95 -16.72 -8.32
N GLY A 260 21.23 -16.66 -9.62
CA GLY A 260 22.58 -16.50 -10.14
C GLY A 260 22.64 -16.15 -11.63
N LEU A 261 23.81 -15.70 -12.07
CA LEU A 261 24.05 -15.21 -13.43
C LEU A 261 23.77 -16.26 -14.52
N THR A 262 22.92 -15.92 -15.49
CA THR A 262 22.48 -16.80 -16.58
C THR A 262 23.65 -17.34 -17.42
N ARG A 263 24.72 -16.54 -17.56
CA ARG A 263 25.95 -16.91 -18.31
C ARG A 263 26.73 -18.09 -17.71
N ASN A 264 26.53 -18.41 -16.43
CA ASN A 264 27.24 -19.47 -15.73
C ASN A 264 26.49 -20.82 -15.75
N ILE A 265 25.36 -20.89 -16.47
CA ILE A 265 24.48 -22.07 -16.53
C ILE A 265 24.86 -22.98 -17.70
N SER A 266 25.22 -24.23 -17.37
CA SER A 266 25.27 -25.34 -18.34
C SER A 266 23.94 -26.11 -18.38
N LYS A 267 23.90 -27.30 -19.01
CA LYS A 267 22.64 -28.06 -19.20
C LYS A 267 21.86 -28.38 -17.91
N THR A 268 22.56 -28.72 -16.82
CA THR A 268 21.96 -29.10 -15.51
C THR A 268 22.84 -28.70 -14.32
N THR A 269 23.92 -27.95 -14.58
CA THR A 269 24.92 -27.58 -13.59
C THR A 269 25.25 -26.10 -13.71
N TYR A 270 25.24 -25.39 -12.59
CA TYR A 270 25.73 -24.02 -12.46
C TYR A 270 27.22 -24.04 -12.11
N ASP A 271 28.03 -23.23 -12.78
CA ASP A 271 29.43 -23.00 -12.42
C ASP A 271 29.55 -21.80 -11.48
N ASN A 272 30.09 -22.00 -10.28
CA ASN A 272 30.16 -21.00 -9.22
C ASN A 272 31.60 -20.60 -8.88
N GLU A 273 32.56 -20.74 -9.82
CA GLU A 273 33.92 -20.23 -9.60
C GLU A 273 33.99 -18.70 -9.44
N ASP A 274 32.95 -17.94 -9.84
CA ASP A 274 32.83 -16.49 -9.57
C ASP A 274 32.03 -16.14 -8.30
N ALA A 275 31.59 -17.15 -7.53
CA ALA A 275 30.80 -17.03 -6.30
C ALA A 275 29.51 -16.17 -6.41
N SER A 276 28.93 -16.05 -7.60
CA SER A 276 27.73 -15.23 -7.85
C SER A 276 26.38 -15.91 -7.57
N LEU A 277 26.38 -17.16 -7.10
CA LEU A 277 25.15 -17.91 -6.77
C LEU A 277 24.70 -17.69 -5.32
N ILE A 278 23.44 -17.33 -5.15
CA ILE A 278 22.79 -17.06 -3.85
C ILE A 278 21.63 -18.04 -3.65
N GLU A 279 21.52 -18.67 -2.48
CA GLU A 279 20.37 -19.45 -2.03
C GLU A 279 19.30 -18.51 -1.42
N LEU A 280 18.06 -18.64 -1.88
CA LEU A 280 16.92 -17.81 -1.47
C LEU A 280 16.06 -18.58 -0.47
N THR A 281 16.30 -18.41 0.84
CA THR A 281 15.76 -19.35 1.84
C THR A 281 14.30 -19.12 2.23
N LYS A 282 13.68 -17.99 1.85
CA LYS A 282 12.23 -17.74 2.01
C LYS A 282 11.42 -17.84 0.72
N ALA A 283 12.04 -18.08 -0.43
CA ALA A 283 11.33 -18.13 -1.69
C ALA A 283 10.30 -19.29 -1.72
N ASN A 284 9.03 -18.94 -1.91
CA ASN A 284 7.92 -19.86 -2.17
C ASN A 284 7.54 -19.89 -3.66
N GLU A 285 6.54 -20.69 -4.03
CA GLU A 285 6.14 -20.83 -5.44
C GLU A 285 5.43 -19.55 -5.94
N GLU A 286 4.75 -18.83 -5.05
CA GLU A 286 4.16 -17.51 -5.30
C GLU A 286 5.25 -16.45 -5.59
N PHE A 287 6.34 -16.41 -4.81
CA PHE A 287 7.47 -15.52 -5.08
C PHE A 287 8.16 -15.86 -6.41
N LEU A 288 8.34 -17.15 -6.71
CA LEU A 288 8.84 -17.60 -8.01
C LEU A 288 7.95 -17.05 -9.13
N GLN A 289 6.63 -17.18 -9.00
CA GLN A 289 5.68 -16.73 -10.00
C GLN A 289 5.82 -15.22 -10.30
N PHE A 290 5.91 -14.37 -9.26
CA PHE A 290 6.16 -12.94 -9.45
C PHE A 290 7.50 -12.63 -10.15
N MET A 291 8.55 -13.42 -9.90
CA MET A 291 9.87 -13.26 -10.52
C MET A 291 9.94 -13.74 -11.98
N THR A 292 9.12 -14.72 -12.38
CA THR A 292 9.26 -15.42 -13.67
C THR A 292 8.13 -15.14 -14.65
N GLU A 293 6.90 -14.90 -14.17
CA GLU A 293 5.71 -14.75 -15.01
C GLU A 293 5.29 -13.28 -15.16
N ASN A 294 4.61 -12.99 -16.27
CA ASN A 294 3.95 -11.71 -16.52
C ASN A 294 2.47 -11.84 -16.15
N LEU A 295 2.15 -11.72 -14.87
CA LEU A 295 0.79 -11.80 -14.32
C LEU A 295 -0.16 -10.69 -14.81
N LEU A 296 0.30 -9.79 -15.68
CA LEU A 296 -0.50 -8.77 -16.36
C LEU A 296 -0.55 -8.99 -17.89
N SER A 297 -0.22 -10.19 -18.38
CA SER A 297 -0.59 -10.63 -19.73
C SER A 297 -2.05 -11.07 -19.79
N GLU A 298 -2.59 -11.19 -21.00
CA GLU A 298 -3.96 -11.68 -21.26
C GLU A 298 -4.11 -13.20 -21.02
N GLU A 299 -3.04 -13.88 -20.56
CA GLU A 299 -3.00 -15.32 -20.29
C GLU A 299 -3.38 -15.68 -18.85
N TYR A 300 -3.44 -14.69 -17.94
CA TYR A 300 -3.72 -14.89 -16.51
C TYR A 300 -4.98 -14.14 -16.07
N GLU A 301 -5.99 -14.86 -15.58
CA GLU A 301 -7.12 -14.27 -14.88
C GLU A 301 -6.80 -14.13 -13.38
N LEU A 302 -6.46 -12.90 -12.96
CA LEU A 302 -6.11 -12.61 -11.57
C LEU A 302 -7.34 -12.62 -10.65
N SER A 303 -7.32 -13.54 -9.68
CA SER A 303 -8.21 -13.56 -8.51
C SER A 303 -7.74 -12.59 -7.41
N VAL A 304 -8.53 -12.46 -6.33
CA VAL A 304 -8.15 -11.64 -5.17
C VAL A 304 -6.98 -12.27 -4.42
N PHE A 305 -5.95 -11.46 -4.14
CA PHE A 305 -4.69 -11.94 -3.56
C PHE A 305 -4.88 -12.33 -2.09
N ASN A 306 -4.48 -13.56 -1.76
CA ASN A 306 -4.39 -14.06 -0.40
C ASN A 306 -3.14 -13.52 0.33
N GLU A 307 -3.03 -13.74 1.64
CA GLU A 307 -1.93 -13.14 2.42
C GLU A 307 -0.54 -13.71 2.09
N SER A 308 -0.43 -14.97 1.63
CA SER A 308 0.85 -15.53 1.12
C SER A 308 1.28 -14.85 -0.17
N GLU A 309 0.34 -14.63 -1.11
CA GLU A 309 0.58 -13.88 -2.34
C GLU A 309 0.99 -12.43 -2.04
N LYS A 310 0.36 -11.79 -1.04
CA LYS A 310 0.74 -10.45 -0.57
C LYS A 310 2.11 -10.42 0.09
N GLU A 311 2.52 -11.45 0.82
CA GLU A 311 3.88 -11.54 1.39
C GLU A 311 4.93 -11.81 0.32
N ALA A 312 4.65 -12.72 -0.61
CA ALA A 312 5.48 -12.98 -1.79
C ALA A 312 5.64 -11.73 -2.67
N LEU A 313 4.57 -10.95 -2.90
CA LEU A 313 4.61 -9.68 -3.64
C LEU A 313 5.50 -8.62 -2.94
N LYS A 314 5.43 -8.53 -1.60
CA LYS A 314 6.33 -7.68 -0.80
C LYS A 314 7.79 -8.20 -0.88
N MET A 315 8.00 -9.52 -0.90
CA MET A 315 9.34 -10.12 -1.02
C MET A 315 9.94 -9.86 -2.40
N TYR A 316 9.18 -10.07 -3.47
CA TYR A 316 9.52 -9.75 -4.87
C TYR A 316 9.98 -8.31 -5.02
N PHE A 317 9.19 -7.34 -4.51
CA PHE A 317 9.55 -5.93 -4.57
C PHE A 317 10.89 -5.62 -3.89
N ASN A 318 11.08 -6.10 -2.67
CA ASN A 318 12.27 -5.83 -1.88
C ASN A 318 13.51 -6.53 -2.47
N PHE A 319 13.37 -7.78 -2.94
CA PHE A 319 14.45 -8.54 -3.55
C PHE A 319 14.93 -7.88 -4.85
N VAL A 320 14.03 -7.64 -5.80
CA VAL A 320 14.38 -7.02 -7.09
C VAL A 320 14.92 -5.61 -6.91
N SER A 321 14.34 -4.80 -6.02
CA SER A 321 14.89 -3.48 -5.67
C SER A 321 16.29 -3.56 -5.04
N GLY A 322 16.55 -4.59 -4.22
CA GLY A 322 17.87 -4.89 -3.68
C GLY A 322 18.89 -5.27 -4.75
N CYS A 323 18.51 -6.09 -5.73
CA CYS A 323 19.34 -6.42 -6.89
C CYS A 323 19.68 -5.17 -7.72
N PHE A 324 18.70 -4.30 -8.01
CA PHE A 324 18.97 -3.02 -8.68
C PHE A 324 19.89 -2.11 -7.85
N LYS A 325 19.65 -1.94 -6.54
CA LYS A 325 20.54 -1.19 -5.61
C LYS A 325 21.99 -1.70 -5.64
N LYS A 326 22.20 -3.02 -5.76
CA LYS A 326 23.53 -3.66 -5.81
C LYS A 326 24.22 -3.59 -7.19
N HIS A 327 23.48 -3.53 -8.30
CA HIS A 327 24.02 -3.81 -9.64
C HIS A 327 23.72 -2.77 -10.75
N ILE A 328 22.99 -1.70 -10.44
CA ILE A 328 22.71 -0.61 -11.37
C ILE A 328 24.02 0.08 -11.84
N GLY A 329 24.14 0.31 -13.14
CA GLY A 329 25.37 0.83 -13.77
C GLY A 329 26.50 -0.20 -13.94
N VAL A 330 26.34 -1.44 -13.45
CA VAL A 330 27.35 -2.51 -13.56
C VAL A 330 26.85 -3.65 -14.47
N THR A 331 25.69 -4.23 -14.16
CA THR A 331 25.03 -5.25 -15.00
C THR A 331 23.57 -4.93 -15.30
N LEU A 332 22.98 -3.93 -14.64
CA LEU A 332 21.58 -3.50 -14.81
C LEU A 332 21.51 -1.99 -15.10
N THR A 333 20.46 -1.57 -15.78
CA THR A 333 20.25 -0.18 -16.21
C THR A 333 19.14 0.52 -15.44
N VAL A 334 19.15 1.86 -15.49
CA VAL A 334 18.07 2.72 -14.99
C VAL A 334 16.75 2.45 -15.72
N GLN A 335 16.80 2.05 -17.00
CA GLN A 335 15.60 1.77 -17.78
C GLN A 335 14.90 0.49 -17.31
N GLU A 336 15.63 -0.61 -17.15
CA GLU A 336 15.08 -1.88 -16.64
C GLU A 336 14.42 -1.69 -15.26
N TYR A 337 15.04 -0.90 -14.37
CA TYR A 337 14.45 -0.56 -13.07
C TYR A 337 13.14 0.24 -13.19
N LEU A 338 13.04 1.17 -14.14
CA LEU A 338 11.82 1.94 -14.40
C LEU A 338 10.71 1.08 -15.04
N GLU A 339 11.07 0.08 -15.83
CA GLU A 339 10.15 -0.88 -16.43
C GLU A 339 9.60 -1.86 -15.37
N PHE A 340 10.45 -2.44 -14.53
CA PHE A 340 10.07 -3.19 -13.33
C PHE A 340 9.14 -2.37 -12.42
N LYS A 341 9.52 -1.13 -12.07
CA LYS A 341 8.72 -0.26 -11.20
C LYS A 341 7.36 0.08 -11.82
N ARG A 342 7.27 0.24 -13.15
CA ARG A 342 6.00 0.42 -13.88
C ARG A 342 5.14 -0.84 -13.84
N TYR A 343 5.73 -2.03 -14.00
CA TYR A 343 5.03 -3.31 -13.89
C TYR A 343 4.47 -3.53 -12.47
N TYR A 344 5.32 -3.42 -11.45
CA TYR A 344 4.95 -3.59 -10.05
C TYR A 344 3.82 -2.63 -9.62
N ASN A 345 3.90 -1.35 -10.02
CA ASN A 345 2.85 -0.38 -9.72
C ASN A 345 1.50 -0.75 -10.35
N LYS A 346 1.48 -1.30 -11.58
CA LYS A 346 0.23 -1.81 -12.19
C LYS A 346 -0.31 -3.03 -11.43
N LEU A 347 0.57 -3.94 -11.00
CA LEU A 347 0.18 -5.15 -10.27
C LEU A 347 -0.44 -4.83 -8.90
N ILE A 348 0.13 -3.85 -8.18
CA ILE A 348 -0.43 -3.31 -6.93
C ILE A 348 -1.78 -2.64 -7.16
N LEU A 349 -1.93 -1.82 -8.21
CA LEU A 349 -3.23 -1.23 -8.56
C LEU A 349 -4.27 -2.30 -8.88
N ARG A 350 -3.89 -3.34 -9.65
CA ARG A 350 -4.79 -4.45 -9.99
C ARG A 350 -5.21 -5.26 -8.76
N MET A 351 -4.30 -5.49 -7.81
CA MET A 351 -4.63 -6.10 -6.52
C MET A 351 -5.70 -5.28 -5.77
N PHE A 352 -5.55 -3.95 -5.71
CA PHE A 352 -6.54 -3.07 -5.06
C PHE A 352 -7.88 -3.02 -5.81
N GLU A 353 -7.89 -3.08 -7.15
CA GLU A 353 -9.12 -3.20 -7.95
C GLU A 353 -9.89 -4.49 -7.60
N LEU A 354 -9.17 -5.61 -7.46
CA LEU A 354 -9.76 -6.92 -7.15
C LEU A 354 -10.29 -6.98 -5.70
N GLU A 355 -9.52 -6.48 -4.73
CA GLU A 355 -10.01 -6.33 -3.34
C GLU A 355 -11.21 -5.37 -3.23
N LYS A 356 -11.27 -4.32 -4.06
CA LYS A 356 -12.41 -3.41 -4.11
C LYS A 356 -13.63 -4.11 -4.72
N LYS A 357 -13.48 -4.76 -5.88
CA LYS A 357 -14.57 -5.47 -6.55
C LYS A 357 -15.17 -6.53 -5.62
N GLN A 358 -14.34 -7.35 -4.96
CA GLN A 358 -14.79 -8.36 -4.01
C GLN A 358 -15.68 -7.78 -2.89
N LYS A 359 -15.35 -6.59 -2.37
CA LYS A 359 -16.14 -5.92 -1.33
C LYS A 359 -17.44 -5.34 -1.90
N GLU A 360 -17.40 -4.74 -3.09
CA GLU A 360 -18.60 -4.25 -3.78
C GLU A 360 -19.56 -5.40 -4.13
N ASP A 361 -19.05 -6.51 -4.65
CA ASP A 361 -19.81 -7.73 -4.93
C ASP A 361 -20.38 -8.33 -3.62
N TYR A 362 -19.59 -8.44 -2.55
CA TYR A 362 -20.07 -8.92 -1.25
C TYR A 362 -21.23 -8.07 -0.70
N TYR A 363 -21.09 -6.74 -0.66
CA TYR A 363 -22.16 -5.88 -0.14
C TYR A 363 -23.40 -5.84 -1.05
N LYS A 364 -23.25 -5.98 -2.37
CA LYS A 364 -24.40 -6.17 -3.28
C LYS A 364 -25.12 -7.49 -2.98
N ALA A 365 -24.38 -8.58 -2.84
CA ALA A 365 -24.95 -9.91 -2.59
C ALA A 365 -25.59 -10.02 -1.20
N LEU A 366 -25.02 -9.37 -0.17
CA LEU A 366 -25.60 -9.24 1.17
C LEU A 366 -27.02 -8.64 1.11
N ILE A 367 -27.20 -7.50 0.44
CA ILE A 367 -28.52 -6.85 0.32
C ILE A 367 -29.55 -7.78 -0.36
N LEU A 368 -29.13 -8.59 -1.33
CA LEU A 368 -30.01 -9.55 -1.99
C LEU A 368 -30.31 -10.78 -1.10
N ALA A 369 -29.34 -11.23 -0.31
CA ALA A 369 -29.52 -12.29 0.68
C ALA A 369 -30.48 -11.86 1.81
N ASP A 370 -30.29 -10.65 2.36
CA ASP A 370 -31.19 -10.03 3.35
C ASP A 370 -32.63 -9.97 2.85
N CYS A 371 -32.84 -9.46 1.62
CA CYS A 371 -34.17 -9.38 1.00
C CYS A 371 -34.78 -10.77 0.79
N TYR A 372 -34.01 -11.74 0.28
CA TYR A 372 -34.47 -13.12 0.10
C TYR A 372 -34.85 -13.79 1.42
N MET A 373 -34.00 -13.71 2.44
CA MET A 373 -34.27 -14.27 3.77
C MET A 373 -35.48 -13.60 4.44
N SER A 374 -35.64 -12.28 4.26
CA SER A 374 -36.80 -11.52 4.76
C SER A 374 -38.11 -11.97 4.11
N TYR A 375 -38.12 -12.30 2.82
CA TYR A 375 -39.30 -12.89 2.16
C TYR A 375 -39.58 -14.31 2.65
N MET A 376 -38.55 -15.14 2.86
CA MET A 376 -38.74 -16.50 3.36
C MET A 376 -39.33 -16.50 4.78
N ASP A 377 -38.76 -15.73 5.71
CA ASP A 377 -39.28 -15.58 7.08
C ASP A 377 -40.69 -14.95 7.10
N GLY A 378 -40.92 -13.91 6.28
CA GLY A 378 -42.21 -13.25 6.14
C GLY A 378 -43.35 -14.14 5.64
N TYR A 379 -43.04 -15.26 4.99
CA TYR A 379 -44.00 -16.27 4.52
C TYR A 379 -43.94 -17.62 5.32
N ASP A 380 -43.24 -17.67 6.46
CA ASP A 380 -43.01 -18.88 7.28
C ASP A 380 -42.36 -20.05 6.49
N LEU A 381 -41.49 -19.69 5.53
CA LEU A 381 -40.68 -20.61 4.73
C LEU A 381 -39.28 -20.74 5.33
N LYS A 382 -38.63 -21.88 5.08
CA LYS A 382 -37.31 -22.19 5.67
C LYS A 382 -36.21 -22.12 4.64
N CYS A 383 -35.28 -21.19 4.84
CA CYS A 383 -33.98 -21.23 4.17
C CYS A 383 -33.24 -22.53 4.56
N VAL A 384 -32.64 -23.18 3.56
CA VAL A 384 -31.78 -24.38 3.76
C VAL A 384 -30.34 -23.97 4.04
N ASP A 385 -29.89 -22.92 3.37
CA ASP A 385 -28.55 -22.33 3.48
C ASP A 385 -28.55 -21.18 4.49
N ASP A 386 -27.36 -20.86 5.05
CA ASP A 386 -27.14 -19.66 5.87
C ASP A 386 -26.76 -18.44 5.02
N GLU A 387 -26.78 -17.26 5.64
CA GLU A 387 -26.50 -15.96 5.01
C GLU A 387 -25.17 -15.96 4.23
N GLU A 388 -24.08 -16.45 4.83
CA GLU A 388 -22.78 -16.55 4.19
C GLU A 388 -22.80 -17.48 2.97
N THR A 389 -23.51 -18.61 3.04
CA THR A 389 -23.67 -19.54 1.90
C THR A 389 -24.53 -18.94 0.79
N ILE A 390 -25.61 -18.21 1.13
CA ILE A 390 -26.47 -17.52 0.17
C ILE A 390 -25.66 -16.45 -0.59
N ILE A 391 -24.95 -15.58 0.13
CA ILE A 391 -24.04 -14.58 -0.45
C ILE A 391 -23.01 -15.25 -1.36
N ALA A 392 -22.35 -16.30 -0.88
CA ALA A 392 -21.33 -17.02 -1.63
C ALA A 392 -21.88 -17.73 -2.88
N ASN A 393 -23.16 -18.15 -2.88
CA ASN A 393 -23.82 -18.77 -4.03
C ASN A 393 -24.35 -17.72 -5.03
N ILE A 394 -24.82 -16.55 -4.59
CA ILE A 394 -25.18 -15.43 -5.48
C ILE A 394 -23.95 -14.99 -6.29
N VAL A 395 -22.83 -14.68 -5.63
CA VAL A 395 -21.59 -14.23 -6.29
C VAL A 395 -21.03 -15.28 -7.27
N LYS A 396 -21.27 -16.57 -7.03
CA LYS A 396 -20.77 -17.70 -7.83
C LYS A 396 -21.77 -18.25 -8.85
N GLU A 397 -22.87 -17.54 -9.12
CA GLU A 397 -23.91 -17.94 -10.10
C GLU A 397 -24.61 -19.28 -9.78
N LYS A 398 -24.72 -19.60 -8.49
CA LYS A 398 -25.32 -20.83 -7.95
C LYS A 398 -26.68 -20.59 -7.27
N HIS A 399 -27.33 -19.50 -7.63
CA HIS A 399 -28.58 -18.99 -7.03
C HIS A 399 -29.86 -19.66 -7.57
N GLY A 400 -29.77 -20.84 -8.20
CA GLY A 400 -30.92 -21.52 -8.82
C GLY A 400 -32.04 -21.84 -7.81
N ASN A 401 -31.68 -22.43 -6.66
CA ASN A 401 -32.63 -22.77 -5.60
C ASN A 401 -33.43 -21.54 -5.13
N TYR A 402 -32.75 -20.42 -4.89
CA TYR A 402 -33.37 -19.19 -4.38
C TYR A 402 -34.35 -18.57 -5.39
N ILE A 403 -34.09 -18.74 -6.70
CA ILE A 403 -35.03 -18.36 -7.75
C ILE A 403 -36.28 -19.25 -7.73
N ASP A 404 -36.12 -20.56 -7.51
CA ASP A 404 -37.24 -21.50 -7.42
C ASP A 404 -38.08 -21.31 -6.14
N ASP A 405 -37.46 -20.98 -5.02
CA ASP A 405 -38.14 -20.60 -3.78
C ASP A 405 -38.98 -19.31 -3.96
N LEU A 406 -38.42 -18.29 -4.63
CA LEU A 406 -39.16 -17.06 -4.98
C LEU A 406 -40.31 -17.34 -5.97
N ASN A 407 -40.13 -18.25 -6.94
CA ASN A 407 -41.22 -18.69 -7.83
C ASN A 407 -42.35 -19.37 -7.03
N LEU A 408 -42.01 -20.21 -6.05
CA LEU A 408 -42.98 -20.92 -5.22
C LEU A 408 -43.89 -19.95 -4.47
N ILE A 409 -43.36 -18.84 -3.96
CA ILE A 409 -44.15 -17.74 -3.37
C ILE A 409 -45.09 -17.14 -4.44
N MET A 410 -44.55 -16.71 -5.59
CA MET A 410 -45.30 -16.01 -6.65
C MET A 410 -46.46 -16.83 -7.26
N ASP A 411 -46.29 -18.15 -7.36
CA ASP A 411 -47.23 -19.10 -7.96
C ASP A 411 -48.30 -19.62 -6.98
N ASN A 412 -47.98 -19.73 -5.68
CA ASN A 412 -48.87 -20.34 -4.68
C ASN A 412 -49.50 -19.33 -3.70
N HIS A 413 -48.99 -18.11 -3.61
CA HIS A 413 -49.54 -17.05 -2.76
C HIS A 413 -50.33 -16.00 -3.57
N ILE A 414 -51.31 -15.36 -2.92
CA ILE A 414 -52.04 -14.22 -3.51
C ILE A 414 -51.26 -12.93 -3.21
N CYS A 415 -50.14 -12.74 -3.92
CA CYS A 415 -49.46 -11.45 -3.97
C CYS A 415 -50.33 -10.43 -4.73
N ASP A 416 -50.31 -9.17 -4.28
CA ASP A 416 -50.80 -8.04 -5.06
C ASP A 416 -49.81 -7.65 -6.18
N GLU A 417 -50.13 -6.62 -6.95
CA GLU A 417 -49.32 -6.21 -8.11
C GLU A 417 -47.95 -5.67 -7.66
N ASP A 418 -47.90 -4.93 -6.55
CA ASP A 418 -46.67 -4.35 -5.98
C ASP A 418 -45.74 -5.44 -5.42
N ALA A 419 -46.22 -6.32 -4.51
CA ALA A 419 -45.36 -7.38 -3.95
C ALA A 419 -44.92 -8.41 -5.01
N ARG A 420 -45.73 -8.62 -6.06
CA ARG A 420 -45.33 -9.45 -7.21
C ARG A 420 -44.26 -8.77 -8.06
N ALA A 421 -44.26 -7.44 -8.18
CA ALA A 421 -43.21 -6.70 -8.85
C ALA A 421 -41.88 -6.77 -8.07
N ASP A 422 -41.92 -6.56 -6.74
CA ASP A 422 -40.72 -6.63 -5.89
C ASP A 422 -40.07 -8.04 -5.91
N LEU A 423 -40.86 -9.11 -5.81
CA LEU A 423 -40.38 -10.49 -5.92
C LEU A 423 -39.74 -10.77 -7.30
N ALA A 424 -40.34 -10.26 -8.37
CA ALA A 424 -39.79 -10.37 -9.72
C ALA A 424 -38.49 -9.56 -9.89
N GLU A 425 -38.38 -8.38 -9.27
CA GLU A 425 -37.18 -7.57 -9.32
C GLU A 425 -36.04 -8.18 -8.49
N LEU A 426 -36.33 -8.74 -7.32
CA LEU A 426 -35.36 -9.49 -6.50
C LEU A 426 -34.83 -10.71 -7.27
N LYS A 427 -35.73 -11.52 -7.85
CA LYS A 427 -35.37 -12.64 -8.73
C LYS A 427 -34.49 -12.19 -9.89
N ARG A 428 -34.79 -11.06 -10.53
CA ARG A 428 -33.96 -10.49 -11.60
C ARG A 428 -32.58 -10.08 -11.09
N LYS A 429 -32.49 -9.29 -10.01
CA LYS A 429 -31.23 -8.83 -9.40
C LYS A 429 -30.32 -9.99 -8.97
N ILE A 430 -30.90 -11.09 -8.48
CA ILE A 430 -30.18 -12.32 -8.16
C ILE A 430 -29.69 -13.03 -9.43
N SER A 431 -30.54 -13.14 -10.47
CA SER A 431 -30.22 -13.82 -11.73
C SER A 431 -29.18 -13.08 -12.59
N GLU A 432 -29.17 -11.76 -12.51
CA GLU A 432 -28.33 -10.85 -13.33
C GLU A 432 -27.15 -10.30 -12.52
N PHE A 433 -26.82 -10.89 -11.38
CA PHE A 433 -25.89 -10.33 -10.38
C PHE A 433 -24.52 -9.93 -10.94
N ASN A 434 -23.90 -10.79 -11.76
CA ASN A 434 -22.61 -10.53 -12.41
C ASN A 434 -22.73 -9.81 -13.78
N LEU A 435 -23.95 -9.61 -14.29
CA LEU A 435 -24.16 -8.86 -15.52
C LEU A 435 -24.01 -7.35 -15.25
N PRO A 436 -23.48 -6.58 -16.21
CA PRO A 436 -23.51 -5.13 -16.13
C PRO A 436 -24.96 -4.64 -16.11
N GLU A 437 -25.29 -3.77 -15.15
CA GLU A 437 -26.66 -3.25 -14.97
C GLU A 437 -27.20 -2.64 -16.28
N CYS A 438 -28.15 -3.34 -16.92
CA CYS A 438 -28.89 -2.84 -18.07
C CYS A 438 -29.81 -1.70 -17.61
N THR A 439 -29.30 -0.47 -17.72
CA THR A 439 -30.08 0.75 -17.57
C THR A 439 -31.00 0.94 -18.79
N GLU A 440 -32.00 0.08 -18.94
CA GLU A 440 -33.16 0.38 -19.77
C GLU A 440 -34.10 1.27 -18.95
N ASP A 441 -34.10 2.57 -19.25
CA ASP A 441 -35.04 3.52 -18.68
C ASP A 441 -36.48 3.10 -19.07
N PHE A 442 -37.26 2.63 -18.10
CA PHE A 442 -38.68 2.27 -18.32
C PHE A 442 -39.44 3.47 -18.93
N PRO A 443 -39.93 3.39 -20.18
CA PRO A 443 -40.51 4.54 -20.84
C PRO A 443 -41.91 4.84 -20.28
N VAL A 444 -42.05 5.98 -19.60
CA VAL A 444 -43.34 6.49 -19.14
C VAL A 444 -44.14 6.99 -20.34
N GLU A 445 -45.01 6.13 -20.89
CA GLU A 445 -45.93 6.53 -21.94
C GLU A 445 -46.94 7.58 -21.45
N LYS A 446 -46.94 8.77 -22.10
CA LYS A 446 -48.12 9.21 -22.87
C LYS A 446 -47.85 10.41 -23.80
N ASN A 447 -48.04 10.14 -25.09
CA ASN A 447 -48.65 10.99 -26.12
C ASN A 447 -47.99 12.37 -26.38
N SER A 448 -47.29 12.57 -27.51
CA SER A 448 -47.97 12.77 -28.80
C SER A 448 -47.10 12.50 -30.05
N GLU A 449 -47.67 11.75 -31.00
CA GLU A 449 -47.46 11.69 -32.47
C GLU A 449 -46.40 12.65 -33.08
N ALA A 450 -45.29 12.15 -33.68
CA ALA A 450 -45.13 11.61 -35.06
C ALA A 450 -45.14 12.71 -36.16
N GLU A 451 -44.35 12.69 -37.25
CA GLU A 451 -43.39 11.72 -37.86
C GLU A 451 -41.98 12.38 -38.06
N VAL A 452 -40.94 11.90 -38.78
CA VAL A 452 -40.65 10.70 -39.62
C VAL A 452 -39.12 10.41 -39.62
N LEU A 453 -38.66 9.32 -40.27
CA LEU A 453 -37.25 8.91 -40.46
C LEU A 453 -36.85 8.86 -41.96
N PRO A 454 -35.54 8.89 -42.32
CA PRO A 454 -34.77 7.64 -42.50
C PRO A 454 -33.30 7.66 -42.03
N LEU A 455 -32.73 6.46 -41.84
CA LEU A 455 -31.39 6.16 -41.32
C LEU A 455 -30.25 6.38 -42.33
N GLN A 456 -29.01 6.50 -41.82
CA GLN A 456 -27.88 5.73 -42.38
C GLN A 456 -26.80 5.37 -41.33
N THR A 457 -26.49 4.06 -41.26
CA THR A 457 -25.26 3.40 -40.75
C THR A 457 -24.71 3.74 -39.35
N MET A 458 -25.07 2.87 -38.39
CA MET A 458 -24.24 2.21 -37.36
C MET A 458 -22.79 2.67 -37.08
N ASP A 459 -22.40 2.72 -35.80
CA ASP A 459 -21.54 1.65 -35.26
C ASP A 459 -21.71 1.44 -33.73
N MET A 460 -21.09 0.37 -33.19
CA MET A 460 -21.37 -0.23 -31.87
C MET A 460 -20.71 0.41 -30.62
N TYR A 461 -21.11 -0.12 -29.45
CA TYR A 461 -20.54 0.01 -28.08
C TYR A 461 -21.01 1.17 -27.19
N HIS A 462 -22.13 0.94 -26.51
CA HIS A 462 -22.45 1.56 -25.22
C HIS A 462 -22.51 0.48 -24.11
N LEU A 463 -21.67 0.62 -23.09
CA LEU A 463 -21.76 -0.11 -21.82
C LEU A 463 -20.98 0.70 -20.76
N THR A 464 -21.24 0.45 -19.47
CA THR A 464 -20.72 1.19 -18.30
C THR A 464 -21.21 2.64 -18.20
N GLN A 465 -22.39 2.80 -17.59
CA GLN A 465 -22.67 4.02 -16.82
C GLN A 465 -21.88 3.96 -15.50
N PHE A 466 -21.13 5.02 -15.20
CA PHE A 466 -20.74 5.40 -13.84
C PHE A 466 -20.63 6.92 -13.79
N ALA A 467 -20.77 7.50 -12.59
CA ALA A 467 -21.05 8.91 -12.40
C ALA A 467 -20.09 9.87 -13.14
N GLN A 468 -20.71 10.84 -13.81
CA GLN A 468 -20.14 11.83 -14.71
C GLN A 468 -18.83 12.49 -14.23
N MET A 469 -17.71 12.13 -14.87
CA MET A 469 -16.74 13.16 -15.30
C MET A 469 -17.06 13.58 -16.74
N PRO A 470 -16.90 14.86 -17.13
CA PRO A 470 -17.16 15.30 -18.49
C PRO A 470 -16.21 14.65 -19.51
N ARG A 471 -16.67 13.61 -20.24
CA ARG A 471 -15.91 13.00 -21.34
C ARG A 471 -15.78 13.98 -22.51
N MET A 472 -14.59 14.55 -22.69
CA MET A 472 -14.24 15.36 -23.85
C MET A 472 -14.03 14.49 -25.10
N TYR A 473 -15.07 14.36 -25.93
CA TYR A 473 -14.88 13.90 -27.32
C TYR A 473 -14.20 15.01 -28.15
N GLY A 474 -13.33 14.62 -29.10
CA GLY A 474 -12.83 15.52 -30.16
C GLY A 474 -11.37 15.97 -30.08
N MET A 475 -10.51 15.35 -29.26
CA MET A 475 -9.06 15.62 -29.30
C MET A 475 -8.40 14.89 -30.49
N PRO A 476 -7.68 15.58 -31.39
CA PRO A 476 -6.87 14.94 -32.42
C PRO A 476 -5.63 14.26 -31.81
N MET A 477 -5.09 13.26 -32.51
CA MET A 477 -3.90 12.50 -32.07
C MET A 477 -2.70 13.43 -31.80
N MET A 478 -2.25 13.46 -30.54
CA MET A 478 -1.05 14.21 -30.15
C MET A 478 0.21 13.54 -30.72
N PRO A 479 1.15 14.29 -31.33
CA PRO A 479 2.37 13.71 -31.88
C PRO A 479 3.29 13.18 -30.76
N MET A 480 3.69 11.91 -30.88
CA MET A 480 4.68 11.28 -29.99
C MET A 480 6.04 11.99 -30.11
N GLY A 481 6.54 12.57 -29.01
CA GLY A 481 7.90 13.11 -28.95
C GLY A 481 8.13 14.41 -28.17
N VAL A 482 7.34 14.72 -27.13
CA VAL A 482 7.49 15.96 -26.34
C VAL A 482 7.69 15.68 -24.85
N ASN A 483 8.70 16.31 -24.25
CA ASN A 483 9.03 16.15 -22.83
C ASN A 483 7.90 16.62 -21.90
N GLN A 484 7.54 15.80 -20.91
CA GLN A 484 6.47 16.06 -19.94
C GLN A 484 6.88 17.05 -18.82
N GLY A 485 8.10 17.59 -18.84
CA GLY A 485 8.71 18.26 -17.68
C GLY A 485 8.12 19.61 -17.26
N VAL A 486 7.46 20.35 -18.17
CA VAL A 486 6.92 21.70 -17.88
C VAL A 486 5.57 21.93 -18.59
N MET A 487 4.61 21.02 -18.37
CA MET A 487 3.25 21.18 -18.89
C MET A 487 2.37 21.93 -17.87
N GLN A 488 1.99 23.17 -18.23
CA GLN A 488 1.03 23.98 -17.46
C GLN A 488 -0.34 23.95 -18.14
N ILE A 489 -1.42 24.03 -17.37
CA ILE A 489 -2.79 24.18 -17.86
C ILE A 489 -3.10 25.68 -17.89
N VAL A 490 -3.67 26.16 -19.00
CA VAL A 490 -4.05 27.56 -19.20
C VAL A 490 -5.57 27.67 -19.28
N ILE A 491 -6.11 28.64 -18.55
CA ILE A 491 -7.47 29.13 -18.74
C ILE A 491 -7.37 30.59 -19.15
N GLN A 492 -7.97 30.96 -20.28
CA GLN A 492 -8.10 32.35 -20.71
C GLN A 492 -9.57 32.72 -20.84
N ILE A 493 -9.93 33.92 -20.35
CA ILE A 493 -11.22 34.55 -20.59
C ILE A 493 -10.98 35.76 -21.49
N LEU A 494 -11.78 35.86 -22.57
CA LEU A 494 -11.62 36.91 -23.57
C LEU A 494 -12.88 37.77 -23.70
N ASN A 495 -12.70 39.04 -24.06
CA ASN A 495 -13.79 39.96 -24.38
C ASN A 495 -14.43 39.63 -25.75
N LYS A 496 -15.46 40.38 -26.14
CA LYS A 496 -16.17 40.19 -27.42
C LYS A 496 -15.24 40.42 -28.64
N ASP A 497 -14.20 41.23 -28.46
CA ASP A 497 -13.18 41.58 -29.46
C ASP A 497 -11.99 40.59 -29.52
N ARG A 498 -12.03 39.53 -28.69
CA ARG A 498 -11.02 38.45 -28.55
C ARG A 498 -9.67 38.87 -27.95
N GLU A 499 -9.65 39.93 -27.15
CA GLU A 499 -8.53 40.28 -26.27
C GLU A 499 -8.63 39.49 -24.95
N VAL A 500 -7.50 39.07 -24.37
CA VAL A 500 -7.47 38.34 -23.09
C VAL A 500 -7.71 39.31 -21.94
N VAL A 501 -8.71 39.03 -21.11
CA VAL A 501 -9.13 39.83 -19.95
C VAL A 501 -8.66 39.20 -18.63
N ASP A 502 -8.60 37.87 -18.57
CA ASP A 502 -8.10 37.09 -17.44
C ASP A 502 -7.33 35.87 -17.97
N GLU A 503 -6.22 35.53 -17.31
CA GLU A 503 -5.45 34.31 -17.57
C GLU A 503 -5.07 33.65 -16.24
N ALA A 504 -5.38 32.37 -16.09
CA ALA A 504 -4.98 31.56 -14.96
C ALA A 504 -4.13 30.35 -15.40
N LEU A 505 -3.03 30.11 -14.67
CA LEU A 505 -2.06 29.07 -14.95
C LEU A 505 -1.99 28.08 -13.79
N TYR A 506 -2.08 26.79 -14.10
CA TYR A 506 -2.05 25.70 -13.11
C TYR A 506 -0.94 24.71 -13.47
N ALA A 507 -0.27 24.15 -12.47
CA ALA A 507 0.59 23.00 -12.67
C ALA A 507 -0.25 21.80 -13.14
N GLY A 508 0.31 20.90 -13.98
CA GLY A 508 -0.39 19.73 -14.48
C GLY A 508 -0.96 18.79 -13.40
N SER A 509 -0.40 18.82 -12.19
CA SER A 509 -0.91 18.12 -11.00
C SER A 509 -2.28 18.62 -10.53
N ASN A 510 -2.66 19.86 -10.85
CA ASN A 510 -3.81 20.57 -10.28
C ASN A 510 -5.01 20.60 -11.25
N ILE A 511 -5.08 19.62 -12.17
CA ILE A 511 -6.09 19.56 -13.24
C ILE A 511 -7.55 19.61 -12.74
N GLY A 512 -7.84 19.05 -11.56
CA GLY A 512 -9.18 19.14 -10.95
C GLY A 512 -9.60 20.58 -10.64
N GLN A 513 -8.69 21.39 -10.07
CA GLN A 513 -8.97 22.80 -9.78
C GLN A 513 -9.10 23.61 -11.08
N ALA A 514 -8.24 23.35 -12.08
CA ALA A 514 -8.32 24.01 -13.37
C ALA A 514 -9.68 23.75 -14.07
N LEU A 515 -10.17 22.50 -14.03
CA LEU A 515 -11.48 22.16 -14.61
C LEU A 515 -12.64 22.81 -13.83
N TYR A 516 -12.56 22.87 -12.50
CA TYR A 516 -13.55 23.57 -11.67
C TYR A 516 -13.57 25.08 -11.94
N ASP A 517 -12.40 25.72 -12.03
CA ASP A 517 -12.28 27.16 -12.29
C ASP A 517 -12.73 27.50 -13.73
N TYR A 518 -12.51 26.61 -14.71
CA TYR A 518 -13.01 26.77 -16.08
C TYR A 518 -14.54 26.70 -16.15
N GLN A 519 -15.17 25.81 -15.37
CA GLN A 519 -16.62 25.69 -15.31
C GLN A 519 -17.27 26.84 -14.53
N SER A 520 -16.70 27.22 -13.38
CA SER A 520 -17.29 28.18 -12.44
C SER A 520 -17.07 29.65 -12.80
N LYS A 521 -16.00 30.02 -13.51
CA LYS A 521 -15.87 31.38 -14.07
C LYS A 521 -16.83 31.57 -15.25
N SER A 522 -17.58 32.68 -15.26
CA SER A 522 -18.38 33.15 -16.38
C SER A 522 -17.57 34.06 -17.32
N GLY A 523 -17.86 34.08 -18.61
CA GLY A 523 -17.19 35.00 -19.55
C GLY A 523 -17.54 34.76 -21.03
N CYS A 524 -17.57 35.86 -21.80
CA CYS A 524 -18.01 35.86 -23.21
C CYS A 524 -17.35 34.78 -24.07
N ILE A 525 -16.04 34.56 -23.90
CA ILE A 525 -15.30 33.46 -24.52
C ILE A 525 -14.36 32.86 -23.47
N LYS A 526 -14.45 31.55 -23.24
CA LYS A 526 -13.60 30.81 -22.29
C LYS A 526 -12.77 29.77 -23.04
N ARG A 527 -11.45 29.81 -22.86
CA ARG A 527 -10.51 28.83 -23.44
C ARG A 527 -9.86 27.99 -22.37
N LEU A 528 -9.74 26.69 -22.64
CA LEU A 528 -8.95 25.73 -21.87
C LEU A 528 -7.86 25.15 -22.78
N GLY A 529 -6.62 25.11 -22.30
CA GLY A 529 -5.48 24.63 -23.07
C GLY A 529 -4.28 24.26 -22.20
N PHE A 530 -3.15 24.00 -22.85
CA PHE A 530 -1.88 23.70 -22.22
C PHE A 530 -0.77 24.62 -22.74
N ARG A 531 0.06 25.13 -21.83
CA ARG A 531 1.28 25.90 -22.11
C ARG A 531 2.48 24.98 -21.96
N ASN A 532 3.30 24.91 -23.01
CA ASN A 532 4.57 24.19 -23.00
C ASN A 532 5.64 25.09 -23.63
N ASN A 533 6.75 25.31 -22.91
CA ASN A 533 7.85 26.19 -23.33
C ASN A 533 7.42 27.59 -23.84
N GLY A 534 6.33 28.14 -23.27
CA GLY A 534 5.78 29.45 -23.64
C GLY A 534 4.84 29.46 -24.85
N GLN A 535 4.53 28.31 -25.44
CA GLN A 535 3.53 28.18 -26.51
C GLN A 535 2.24 27.55 -25.99
N ASP A 536 1.09 28.17 -26.33
CA ASP A 536 -0.24 27.74 -25.90
C ASP A 536 -0.94 26.89 -26.97
N ILE A 537 -1.50 25.76 -26.53
CA ILE A 537 -2.33 24.86 -27.35
C ILE A 537 -3.70 24.75 -26.68
N PHE A 538 -4.72 25.37 -27.28
CA PHE A 538 -6.08 25.35 -26.76
C PHE A 538 -6.86 24.14 -27.26
N CYS A 539 -7.52 23.45 -26.33
CA CYS A 539 -8.23 22.20 -26.52
C CYS A 539 -9.75 22.36 -26.43
N LYS A 540 -10.22 23.45 -25.81
CA LYS A 540 -11.64 23.85 -25.76
C LYS A 540 -11.77 25.36 -25.88
N GLU A 541 -12.76 25.81 -26.64
CA GLU A 541 -13.23 27.21 -26.65
C GLU A 541 -14.76 27.19 -26.51
N GLU A 542 -15.26 27.62 -25.35
CA GLU A 542 -16.68 27.89 -25.13
C GLU A 542 -17.00 29.36 -25.40
N LYS A 543 -18.20 29.63 -25.90
CA LYS A 543 -18.73 30.98 -26.08
C LYS A 543 -20.09 31.07 -25.41
N GLU A 544 -20.21 31.97 -24.45
CA GLU A 544 -21.50 32.31 -23.87
C GLU A 544 -22.25 33.20 -24.88
N MET A 545 -23.36 32.70 -25.44
CA MET A 545 -24.24 33.53 -26.28
C MET A 545 -25.01 34.50 -25.39
N VAL A 546 -24.63 35.79 -25.47
CA VAL A 546 -25.23 36.95 -24.79
C VAL A 546 -25.92 37.85 -25.80
#